data_AF-A0A849H8E5-F1
#
_entry.id   AF-A0A849H8E5-F1
#
_cell.length_a   1.000
_cell.length_b   1.000
_cell.length_c   1.000
_cell.angle_alpha   90.00
_cell.angle_beta   90.00
_cell.angle_gamma   90.00
#
_symmetry.space_group_name_H-M   'P 1'
#
loop_
_entity.id
_entity.type
_entity.pdbx_description
1 polymer ?
#
loop_
_entity_poly.entity_id
_entity_poly.type
_entity_poly.pdbx_seq_one_letter_code
_entity_poly.pdbx_strand_id
1 'polypeptide(L)'
;GILLVDCHSIHTFGRTFDVEVIFLDSKGKVLELTSGLRPWRKPRRVPRAVYVLEVPVGTIGKSGTEIGDELTWREPARYSISILSENRRSTTPPSTDAGGTSE
;
A
#
# COMPACT_ATOMS: atom_id res chain seq x y z
N GLY A 1 7.16 2.43 5.55
CA GLY A 1 6.12 1.49 6.00
C GLY A 1 4.88 1.64 5.15
N ILE A 2 3.77 1.03 5.55
CA ILE A 2 2.44 1.21 4.95
C ILE A 2 1.51 1.71 6.05
N LEU A 3 0.79 2.80 5.80
CA LEU A 3 -0.23 3.31 6.71
C LEU A 3 -1.61 2.84 6.24
N LEU A 4 -2.29 2.07 7.08
CA LEU A 4 -3.68 1.66 6.87
C LEU A 4 -4.59 2.68 7.55
N VAL A 5 -5.51 3.25 6.78
CA VAL A 5 -6.49 4.26 7.22
C VAL A 5 -7.83 3.58 7.53
N ASP A 6 -8.52 4.05 8.58
CA ASP A 6 -9.76 3.46 9.11
C ASP A 6 -9.63 1.97 9.44
N CYS A 7 -8.46 1.59 9.96
CA CYS A 7 -8.13 0.22 10.32
C CYS A 7 -7.96 0.13 11.84
N HIS A 8 -8.79 -0.68 12.50
CA HIS A 8 -8.77 -0.89 13.95
C HIS A 8 -8.16 -2.24 14.36
N SER A 9 -7.78 -3.06 13.38
CA SER A 9 -7.33 -4.43 13.59
C SER A 9 -6.47 -4.92 12.42
N ILE A 10 -5.30 -5.45 12.74
CA ILE A 10 -4.50 -6.22 11.79
C ILE A 10 -4.61 -7.71 12.13
N HIS A 11 -4.79 -8.51 11.10
CA HIS A 11 -4.62 -9.95 11.15
C HIS A 11 -3.35 -10.33 10.38
N THR A 12 -2.64 -11.36 10.83
CA THR A 12 -1.42 -11.86 10.14
C THR A 12 -1.65 -13.14 9.34
N PHE A 13 -2.91 -13.54 9.11
CA PHE A 13 -3.22 -14.71 8.27
C PHE A 13 -2.70 -14.49 6.84
N GLY A 14 -1.84 -15.40 6.36
CA GLY A 14 -1.27 -15.33 5.01
C GLY A 14 -0.01 -14.49 4.81
N ARG A 15 0.60 -13.93 5.88
CA ARG A 15 1.94 -13.31 5.76
C ARG A 15 3.06 -14.31 5.96
N THR A 16 4.15 -14.16 5.20
CA THR A 16 5.39 -14.95 5.29
C THR A 16 6.55 -14.23 5.98
N PHE A 17 6.37 -12.94 6.30
CA PHE A 17 7.40 -12.07 6.87
C PHE A 17 6.92 -11.40 8.17
N ASP A 18 7.83 -11.27 9.12
CA ASP A 18 7.58 -10.55 10.36
C ASP A 18 7.45 -9.05 10.07
N VAL A 19 6.51 -8.40 10.74
CA VAL A 19 6.33 -6.94 10.72
C VAL A 19 6.20 -6.38 12.12
N GLU A 20 6.55 -5.11 12.24
CA GLU A 20 6.23 -4.28 13.38
C GLU A 20 5.02 -3.41 13.05
N VAL A 21 4.17 -3.21 14.05
CA VAL A 21 2.92 -2.47 13.89
C VAL A 21 2.75 -1.44 15.00
N ILE A 22 2.40 -0.23 14.58
CA ILE A 22 2.13 0.92 15.44
C ILE A 22 0.66 1.31 15.27
N PHE A 23 -0.12 1.22 16.35
CA PHE A 23 -1.52 1.62 16.37
C PHE A 23 -1.64 3.09 16.79
N LEU A 24 -2.35 3.89 16.01
CA LEU A 24 -2.48 5.34 16.23
C LEU A 24 -3.94 5.76 16.37
N ASP A 25 -4.22 6.74 17.22
CA ASP A 25 -5.55 7.37 17.28
C ASP A 25 -5.79 8.33 16.10
N SER A 26 -6.97 8.96 16.05
CA SER A 26 -7.34 9.91 15.00
C SER A 26 -6.45 11.15 14.90
N LYS A 27 -5.60 11.42 15.90
CA LYS A 27 -4.65 12.54 15.91
C LYS A 27 -3.22 12.09 15.61
N GLY A 28 -2.99 10.81 15.34
CA GLY A 28 -1.65 10.27 15.11
C GLY A 28 -0.89 9.93 16.39
N LYS A 29 -1.56 9.92 17.55
CA LYS A 29 -0.93 9.54 18.82
C LYS A 29 -0.72 8.03 18.88
N VAL A 30 0.47 7.59 19.26
CA VAL A 30 0.81 6.18 19.47
C VAL A 30 0.03 5.64 20.67
N LEU A 31 -0.85 4.70 20.40
CA LEU A 31 -1.64 3.98 21.40
C LEU A 31 -0.96 2.68 21.82
N GLU A 32 -0.37 1.97 20.87
CA GLU A 32 0.15 0.63 21.10
C GLU A 32 1.23 0.26 20.08
N LEU A 33 2.29 -0.39 20.57
CA LEU A 33 3.39 -0.91 19.77
C LEU A 33 3.32 -2.44 19.77
N THR A 34 3.51 -3.04 18.61
CA THR A 34 3.56 -4.50 18.45
C THR A 34 4.83 -4.87 17.71
N SER A 35 5.77 -5.48 18.43
CA SER A 35 6.96 -6.10 17.84
C SER A 35 6.72 -7.57 17.53
N GLY A 36 7.23 -8.02 16.37
CA GLY A 36 7.24 -9.43 16.00
C GLY A 36 5.85 -10.04 15.81
N LEU A 37 4.99 -9.39 15.03
CA LEU A 37 3.74 -10.01 14.59
C LEU A 37 4.04 -11.20 13.67
N ARG A 38 4.20 -12.37 14.28
CA ARG A 38 4.42 -13.63 13.58
C ARG A 38 3.15 -14.09 12.84
N PRO A 39 3.30 -14.88 11.76
CA PRO A 39 2.17 -15.48 11.06
C PRO A 39 1.27 -16.31 12.00
N TRP A 40 -0.03 -16.39 11.68
CA TRP A 40 -1.03 -17.24 12.38
C TRP A 40 -1.34 -16.86 13.83
N ARG A 41 -1.05 -15.62 14.24
CA ARG A 41 -1.46 -15.13 15.55
C ARG A 41 -2.87 -14.56 15.51
N LYS A 42 -3.54 -14.60 16.67
CA LYS A 42 -4.84 -13.96 16.83
C LYS A 42 -4.76 -12.48 16.42
N PRO A 43 -5.77 -11.97 15.70
CA PRO A 43 -5.81 -10.56 15.32
C PRO A 43 -5.71 -9.67 16.57
N ARG A 44 -4.84 -8.66 16.52
CA ARG A 44 -4.72 -7.66 17.59
C ARG A 44 -5.63 -6.49 17.24
N ARG A 45 -6.57 -6.20 18.14
CA ARG A 45 -7.53 -5.10 17.99
C ARG A 45 -7.29 -4.08 19.08
N VAL A 46 -7.09 -2.83 18.68
CA VAL A 46 -6.93 -1.69 19.59
C VAL A 46 -8.14 -0.77 19.38
N PRO A 47 -9.16 -0.78 20.26
CA PRO A 47 -10.46 -0.15 19.99
C PRO A 47 -10.42 1.34 19.64
N ARG A 48 -9.39 2.07 20.08
CA ARG A 48 -9.23 3.51 19.83
C ARG A 48 -8.32 3.85 18.65
N ALA A 49 -7.68 2.84 18.05
CA ALA A 49 -6.75 3.06 16.96
C ALA A 49 -7.53 3.30 15.67
N VAL A 50 -7.33 4.42 15.01
CA VAL A 50 -7.92 4.75 13.70
C VAL A 50 -6.96 4.43 12.56
N TYR A 51 -5.66 4.47 12.84
CA TYR A 51 -4.63 4.11 11.89
C TYR A 51 -3.77 2.96 12.39
N VAL A 52 -3.26 2.20 11.44
CA VAL A 52 -2.24 1.18 11.71
C VAL A 52 -1.07 1.38 10.77
N LEU A 53 0.08 1.71 11.33
CA LEU A 53 1.32 1.87 10.59
C LEU A 53 2.14 0.59 10.67
N GLU A 54 2.29 -0.08 9.54
CA GLU A 54 3.17 -1.24 9.38
C GLU A 54 4.57 -0.77 9.00
N VAL A 55 5.57 -1.30 9.71
CA VAL A 55 6.99 -0.96 9.48
C VAL A 55 7.86 -2.22 9.46
N PRO A 56 9.04 -2.16 8.82
CA PRO A 56 10.02 -3.23 8.90
C PRO A 56 10.39 -3.53 10.36
N VAL A 57 10.73 -4.78 10.66
CA VAL A 57 11.18 -5.18 12.00
C VAL A 57 12.42 -4.39 12.43
N GLY A 58 12.46 -4.01 13.71
CA GLY A 58 13.48 -3.18 14.31
C GLY A 58 13.31 -1.68 14.06
N THR A 59 12.25 -1.23 13.39
CA THR A 59 11.99 0.20 13.16
C THR A 59 11.61 0.89 14.47
N ILE A 60 10.78 0.27 15.30
CA ILE A 60 10.36 0.83 16.60
C ILE A 60 11.59 1.08 17.48
N GLY A 61 12.46 0.07 17.62
CA GLY A 61 13.68 0.18 18.42
C GLY A 61 14.68 1.21 17.86
N LYS A 62 14.86 1.26 16.53
CA LYS A 62 15.79 2.22 15.90
C LYS A 62 15.32 3.67 15.97
N SER A 63 14.01 3.89 15.86
CA SER A 63 13.42 5.23 15.92
C SER A 63 13.28 5.73 17.35
N GLY A 64 13.29 4.84 18.34
CA GLY A 64 12.97 5.18 19.73
C GLY A 64 11.51 5.57 19.91
N THR A 65 10.61 5.09 19.06
CA THR A 65 9.18 5.40 19.15
C THR A 65 8.59 4.77 20.41
N GLU A 66 7.86 5.55 21.19
CA GLU A 66 7.22 5.14 22.43
C GLU A 66 5.69 5.35 22.41
N ILE A 67 5.00 4.71 23.35
CA ILE A 67 3.56 4.95 23.56
C ILE A 67 3.39 6.37 24.07
N GLY A 68 2.54 7.15 23.42
CA GLY A 68 2.32 8.55 23.75
C GLY A 68 2.84 9.53 22.72
N ASP A 69 3.82 9.11 21.91
CA ASP A 69 4.38 9.92 20.83
C ASP A 69 3.34 10.29 19.79
N GLU A 70 3.60 11.38 19.06
CA GLU A 70 2.74 11.84 17.97
C GLU A 70 3.47 11.69 16.64
N LEU A 71 2.86 10.96 15.72
CA LEU A 71 3.37 10.79 14.36
C LEU A 71 2.57 11.66 13.40
N THR A 72 3.28 12.32 12.48
CA THR A 72 2.67 13.08 11.39
C THR A 72 3.10 12.51 10.05
N TRP A 73 2.20 12.58 9.07
CA TRP A 73 2.45 12.17 7.70
C TRP A 73 1.74 13.12 6.74
N ARG A 74 2.17 13.10 5.48
CA ARG A 74 1.55 13.87 4.41
C ARG A 74 1.20 12.93 3.27
N GLU A 75 0.13 13.23 2.56
CA GLU A 75 -0.12 12.55 1.28
C GLU A 75 1.10 12.76 0.38
N PRO A 76 1.53 11.71 -0.35
CA PRO A 76 2.57 11.89 -1.35
C PRO A 76 2.12 12.96 -2.35
N ALA A 77 3.06 13.78 -2.82
CA ALA A 77 2.78 14.74 -3.88
C ALA A 77 2.09 14.02 -5.04
N ARG A 78 0.95 14.54 -5.52
CA ARG A 78 0.21 13.93 -6.61
C ARG A 78 1.12 13.83 -7.83
N TYR A 79 1.53 12.63 -8.19
CA TYR A 79 2.20 12.39 -9.46
C TYR A 79 1.17 12.58 -10.57
N SER A 80 1.39 13.55 -11.45
CA SER A 80 0.68 13.63 -12.73
C SER A 80 1.23 12.54 -13.64
N ILE A 81 0.62 11.36 -13.62
CA ILE A 81 0.89 10.34 -14.63
C ILE A 81 0.22 10.82 -15.91
N SER A 82 0.99 11.45 -16.79
CA SER A 82 0.57 11.62 -18.19
C SER A 82 0.71 10.26 -18.84
N ILE A 83 -0.38 9.50 -18.91
CA ILE A 83 -0.43 8.32 -19.77
C ILE A 83 -0.19 8.85 -21.19
N LEU A 84 0.97 8.52 -21.77
CA LEU A 84 1.19 8.75 -23.20
C LEU A 84 0.08 7.99 -23.93
N SER A 85 -0.85 8.74 -24.50
CA SER A 85 -1.94 8.26 -25.33
C SER A 85 -1.47 7.14 -26.25
N GLU A 86 -2.25 6.07 -26.29
CA GLU A 86 -2.08 4.87 -27.10
C GLU A 86 -1.48 5.15 -28.49
N ASN A 87 -0.44 4.38 -28.82
CA ASN A 87 0.13 4.30 -30.16
C ASN A 87 -0.91 3.69 -31.12
N ARG A 88 -1.87 4.51 -31.57
CA ARG A 88 -2.85 4.14 -32.59
C ARG A 88 -2.27 4.38 -33.99
N ARG A 89 -1.82 3.24 -34.54
CA ARG A 89 -1.88 2.79 -35.95
C ARG A 89 -0.77 3.20 -36.92
N SER A 90 -0.21 2.16 -37.55
CA SER A 90 -0.35 1.98 -39.00
C SER A 90 -0.10 0.52 -39.41
N THR A 91 -1.11 -0.34 -39.29
CA THR A 91 -1.21 -1.52 -40.16
C THR A 91 -2.10 -1.13 -41.33
N THR A 92 -1.48 -0.79 -42.45
CA THR A 92 -2.14 -0.79 -43.75
C THR A 92 -2.16 -2.26 -44.20
N PRO A 93 -3.31 -2.93 -44.36
CA PRO A 93 -3.34 -4.21 -45.06
C PRO A 93 -3.00 -3.95 -46.55
N PRO A 94 -2.16 -4.77 -47.19
CA PRO A 94 -1.97 -4.67 -48.64
C PRO A 94 -3.30 -4.88 -49.36
N SER A 95 -3.56 -3.98 -50.30
CA SER A 95 -4.72 -3.94 -51.18
C SER A 95 -4.95 -5.29 -51.87
N THR A 96 -6.17 -5.80 -51.74
CA THR A 96 -6.73 -6.82 -52.62
C THR A 96 -6.89 -6.21 -54.01
N ASP A 97 -6.06 -6.63 -54.97
CA ASP A 97 -6.37 -6.46 -56.39
C ASP A 97 -7.00 -7.77 -56.87
N ALA A 98 -8.30 -7.71 -57.15
CA ALA A 98 -9.06 -8.81 -57.70
C ALA A 98 -10.01 -8.27 -58.79
N GLY A 99 -9.72 -8.66 -60.03
CA GLY A 99 -10.64 -8.67 -61.17
C GLY A 99 -10.50 -7.48 -62.13
N GLY A 100 -10.36 -7.64 -63.45
CA GLY A 100 -10.43 -8.83 -64.29
C GLY A 100 -10.51 -8.46 -65.79
N THR A 101 -10.12 -9.42 -66.63
CA THR A 101 -10.64 -9.81 -67.97
C THR A 101 -10.70 -8.82 -69.17
N SER A 102 -10.60 -9.45 -70.36
CA SER A 102 -10.81 -8.99 -71.76
C SER A 102 -9.58 -8.34 -72.42
N GLU A 103 -9.08 -8.74 -73.61
CA GLU A 103 -9.49 -9.63 -74.71
C GLU A 103 -8.31 -10.50 -75.21
#